data_AF-A0A9P6KGI7-F1
#
_entry.id   AF-A0A9P6KGI7-F1
#
_cell.length_a   1.000
_cell.length_b   1.000
_cell.length_c   1.000
_cell.angle_alpha   90.00
_cell.angle_beta   90.00
_cell.angle_gamma   90.00
#
_symmetry.space_group_name_H-M   'P 1'
#
loop_
_entity.id
_entity.type
_entity.pdbx_description
1 polymer ?
#
loop_
_entity_poly.entity_id
_entity_poly.type
_entity_poly.pdbx_seq_one_letter_code
_entity_poly.pdbx_strand_id
1 'polypeptide(L)'
;MQCVDAINPSTQQNNLKCAIQGGMLIFASIGTCAWCTALILNLHLHTVWNSAWFAKKYWLLHILCWGSAAAVTGVALGMGEVKWEYATLCLVSQDKAPQIFFYPLAAMIFPAFLVHIATFVHIARISTMAGIDSETMSRSTLSAGAAAKISHRRHVMMAIKIQWRAALMAICAILSVTFYWLFYFLQLRKINPELLKDHVLDFVFCLKSGNGHDFCADQLAPYLPPYGLMIAAEFLVSTIGTVIFIVFFKMALLREWGDKFSALGYWMSGKGKQKKEQDQFFVI
;
A
#
# COMPACT_ATOMS: atom_id res chain seq x y z
N MET A 1 -9.92 17.66 -15.50
CA MET A 1 -10.22 17.41 -14.06
C MET A 1 -9.53 18.41 -13.15
N GLN A 2 -8.39 18.98 -13.58
CA GLN A 2 -7.57 19.88 -12.77
C GLN A 2 -8.23 21.24 -12.53
N CYS A 3 -8.89 21.80 -13.55
CA CYS A 3 -9.65 23.04 -13.44
C CYS A 3 -11.13 22.82 -13.82
N VAL A 4 -12.01 23.65 -13.26
CA VAL A 4 -13.42 23.74 -13.68
C VAL A 4 -13.54 24.66 -14.89
N ASP A 5 -12.83 25.79 -14.86
CA ASP A 5 -12.77 26.78 -15.93
C ASP A 5 -11.31 27.04 -16.33
N ALA A 6 -11.05 27.98 -17.24
CA ALA A 6 -9.70 28.33 -17.70
C ALA A 6 -8.74 28.79 -16.57
N ILE A 7 -9.29 29.22 -15.42
CA ILE A 7 -8.53 29.85 -14.33
C ILE A 7 -8.80 29.19 -12.97
N ASN A 8 -10.02 28.66 -12.74
CA ASN A 8 -10.44 28.19 -11.43
C ASN A 8 -10.05 26.71 -11.19
N PRO A 9 -9.27 26.41 -10.14
CA PRO A 9 -8.90 25.04 -9.79
C PRO A 9 -10.11 24.23 -9.31
N SER A 10 -10.07 22.92 -9.54
CA SER A 10 -11.10 22.00 -9.06
C SER A 10 -11.01 21.78 -7.56
N THR A 11 -12.15 21.86 -6.90
CA THR A 11 -12.40 21.56 -5.49
C THR A 11 -13.55 20.56 -5.39
N GLN A 12 -13.70 19.91 -4.24
CA GLN A 12 -14.83 18.98 -4.06
C GLN A 12 -16.20 19.65 -4.15
N GLN A 13 -16.30 20.95 -3.89
CA GLN A 13 -17.55 21.71 -3.93
C GLN A 13 -17.93 22.10 -5.36
N ASN A 14 -16.93 22.43 -6.19
CA ASN A 14 -17.18 22.88 -7.57
C ASN A 14 -17.11 21.74 -8.61
N ASN A 15 -16.52 20.59 -8.26
CA ASN A 15 -16.33 19.47 -9.18
C ASN A 15 -16.47 18.12 -8.48
N LEU A 16 -17.60 17.45 -8.69
CA LEU A 16 -17.88 16.14 -8.12
C LEU A 16 -16.85 15.07 -8.53
N LYS A 17 -16.27 15.17 -9.74
CA LYS A 17 -15.25 14.20 -10.19
C LYS A 17 -13.98 14.29 -9.33
N CYS A 18 -13.63 15.50 -8.88
CA CYS A 18 -12.51 15.74 -7.98
C CYS A 18 -12.78 15.13 -6.60
N ALA A 19 -14.00 15.31 -6.06
CA ALA A 19 -14.42 14.71 -4.81
C ALA A 19 -14.36 13.17 -4.84
N ILE A 20 -14.89 12.56 -5.90
CA ILE A 20 -14.90 11.09 -6.06
C ILE A 20 -13.47 10.56 -6.19
N GLN A 21 -12.66 11.14 -7.08
CA GLN A 21 -11.30 10.68 -7.31
C GLN A 21 -10.43 10.86 -6.06
N GLY A 22 -10.53 12.00 -5.37
CA GLY A 22 -9.79 12.25 -4.12
C GLY A 22 -10.25 11.33 -2.99
N GLY A 23 -11.57 11.12 -2.85
CA GLY A 23 -12.12 10.20 -1.87
C GLY A 23 -11.68 8.75 -2.10
N MET A 24 -11.72 8.28 -3.35
CA MET A 24 -11.24 6.94 -3.71
C MET A 24 -9.75 6.77 -3.41
N LEU A 25 -8.94 7.79 -3.72
CA LEU A 25 -7.51 7.79 -3.44
C LEU A 25 -7.25 7.68 -1.94
N ILE A 26 -7.87 8.55 -1.13
CA ILE A 26 -7.70 8.55 0.33
C ILE A 26 -8.13 7.20 0.92
N PHE A 27 -9.31 6.70 0.53
CA PHE A 27 -9.83 5.42 1.00
C PHE A 27 -8.89 4.26 0.65
N ALA A 28 -8.43 4.20 -0.60
CA ALA A 28 -7.53 3.15 -1.05
C ALA A 28 -6.17 3.22 -0.34
N SER A 29 -5.61 4.41 -0.13
CA SER A 29 -4.34 4.60 0.55
C SER A 29 -4.40 4.19 2.01
N ILE A 30 -5.39 4.67 2.78
CA ILE A 30 -5.56 4.31 4.19
C ILE A 30 -5.90 2.83 4.33
N GLY A 31 -6.81 2.31 3.50
CA GLY A 31 -7.18 0.91 3.51
C GLY A 31 -5.99 -0.01 3.22
N THR A 32 -5.21 0.29 2.19
CA THR A 32 -4.00 -0.48 1.86
C THR A 32 -3.02 -0.47 3.03
N CYS A 33 -2.78 0.69 3.66
CA CYS A 33 -1.85 0.77 4.78
C CYS A 33 -2.35 0.03 6.03
N ALA A 34 -3.65 0.08 6.32
CA ALA A 34 -4.26 -0.68 7.40
C ALA A 34 -4.13 -2.20 7.16
N TRP A 35 -4.40 -2.66 5.92
CA TRP A 35 -4.23 -4.07 5.53
C TRP A 35 -2.77 -4.53 5.56
N CYS A 36 -1.83 -3.72 5.10
CA CYS A 36 -0.40 -4.00 5.22
C CYS A 36 0.03 -4.13 6.69
N THR A 37 -0.45 -3.23 7.56
CA THR A 37 -0.20 -3.29 9.00
C THR A 37 -0.75 -4.57 9.62
N ALA A 38 -2.00 -4.93 9.29
CA ALA A 38 -2.62 -6.19 9.71
C ALA A 38 -1.82 -7.42 9.27
N LEU A 39 -1.31 -7.45 8.03
CA LEU A 39 -0.48 -8.54 7.53
C LEU A 39 0.84 -8.68 8.31
N ILE A 40 1.50 -7.56 8.60
CA ILE A 40 2.75 -7.54 9.37
C ILE A 40 2.50 -8.05 10.80
N LEU A 41 1.45 -7.56 11.45
CA LEU A 41 1.09 -7.99 12.81
C LEU A 41 0.73 -9.48 12.85
N ASN A 42 0.02 -9.98 11.83
CA ASN A 42 -0.31 -11.40 11.71
C ASN A 42 0.95 -12.26 11.54
N LEU A 43 1.87 -11.85 10.67
CA LEU A 43 3.18 -12.51 10.52
C LEU A 43 3.94 -12.55 11.84
N HIS A 44 3.97 -11.43 12.57
CA HIS A 44 4.66 -11.35 13.86
C HIS A 44 4.02 -12.28 14.91
N LEU A 45 2.70 -12.27 15.08
CA LEU A 45 2.00 -13.14 16.02
C LEU A 45 2.17 -14.63 15.69
N HIS A 46 2.12 -15.00 14.41
CA HIS A 46 2.36 -16.37 13.98
C HIS A 46 3.81 -16.82 14.19
N THR A 47 4.78 -15.92 13.96
CA THR A 47 6.21 -16.28 13.99
C THR A 47 6.80 -16.24 15.39
N VAL A 48 6.55 -15.16 16.14
CA VAL A 48 7.16 -14.90 17.45
C VAL A 48 6.33 -15.51 18.58
N TRP A 49 4.99 -15.40 18.49
CA TRP A 49 4.08 -15.87 19.53
C TRP A 49 3.37 -17.19 19.21
N ASN A 50 3.60 -17.78 18.03
CA ASN A 50 2.94 -19.00 17.56
C ASN A 50 1.41 -18.99 17.77
N SER A 51 0.79 -17.81 17.62
CA SER A 51 -0.62 -17.57 17.93
C SER A 51 -1.41 -17.19 16.69
N ALA A 52 -2.54 -17.87 16.48
CA ALA A 52 -3.47 -17.63 15.37
C ALA A 52 -4.62 -16.66 15.76
N TRP A 53 -4.34 -15.66 16.59
CA TRP A 53 -5.37 -14.77 17.16
C TRP A 53 -6.19 -14.03 16.09
N PHE A 54 -5.51 -13.45 15.08
CA PHE A 54 -6.20 -12.74 13.99
C PHE A 54 -7.00 -13.68 13.09
N ALA A 55 -6.53 -14.92 12.87
CA ALA A 55 -7.27 -15.91 12.10
C ALA A 55 -8.60 -16.28 12.79
N LYS A 56 -8.63 -16.32 14.13
CA LYS A 56 -9.85 -16.60 14.90
C LYS A 56 -10.81 -15.42 14.97
N LYS A 57 -10.30 -14.18 14.91
CA LYS A 57 -11.09 -12.94 15.04
C LYS A 57 -11.04 -12.08 13.77
N TYR A 58 -11.21 -12.70 12.60
CA TYR A 58 -11.13 -12.02 11.32
C TYR A 58 -12.11 -10.85 11.19
N TRP A 59 -13.31 -10.94 11.78
CA TRP A 59 -14.33 -9.88 11.73
C TRP A 59 -13.83 -8.56 12.34
N LEU A 60 -13.08 -8.62 13.45
CA LEU A 60 -12.47 -7.42 14.07
C LEU A 60 -11.46 -6.77 13.12
N LEU A 61 -10.68 -7.58 12.41
CA LEU A 61 -9.71 -7.10 11.45
C LEU A 61 -10.39 -6.31 10.33
N HIS A 62 -11.48 -6.83 9.78
CA HIS A 62 -12.26 -6.16 8.73
C HIS A 62 -12.84 -4.84 9.22
N ILE A 63 -13.41 -4.80 10.43
CA ILE A 63 -13.98 -3.57 11.01
C ILE A 63 -12.88 -2.52 11.21
N LEU A 64 -11.71 -2.90 11.72
CA LEU A 64 -10.61 -1.96 11.94
C LEU A 64 -10.01 -1.45 10.62
N CYS A 65 -9.74 -2.33 9.67
CA CYS A 65 -9.12 -1.95 8.39
C CYS A 65 -10.07 -1.10 7.52
N TRP A 66 -11.32 -1.53 7.33
CA TRP A 66 -12.27 -0.77 6.53
C TRP A 66 -12.83 0.44 7.29
N GLY A 67 -13.01 0.32 8.61
CA GLY A 67 -13.47 1.41 9.45
C GLY A 67 -12.50 2.57 9.49
N SER A 68 -11.19 2.32 9.62
CA SER A 68 -10.17 3.38 9.56
C SER A 68 -10.14 4.07 8.19
N ALA A 69 -10.20 3.31 7.09
CA ALA A 69 -10.28 3.87 5.74
C ALA A 69 -11.53 4.74 5.53
N ALA A 70 -12.69 4.24 5.94
CA ALA A 70 -13.95 4.97 5.85
C ALA A 70 -13.96 6.22 6.73
N ALA A 71 -13.45 6.14 7.95
CA ALA A 71 -13.41 7.25 8.90
C ALA A 71 -12.53 8.40 8.38
N VAL A 72 -11.29 8.12 7.97
CA VAL A 72 -10.37 9.15 7.47
C VAL A 72 -10.91 9.78 6.18
N THR A 73 -11.45 8.96 5.27
CA THR A 73 -12.07 9.47 4.03
C THR A 73 -13.29 10.33 4.32
N GLY A 74 -14.14 9.91 5.27
CA GLY A 74 -15.31 10.65 5.70
C GLY A 74 -14.95 12.00 6.32
N VAL A 75 -13.90 12.06 7.13
CA VAL A 75 -13.38 13.32 7.69
C VAL A 75 -12.87 14.23 6.57
N ALA A 76 -12.07 13.71 5.65
CA ALA A 76 -11.52 14.50 4.54
C ALA A 76 -12.62 15.11 3.65
N LEU A 77 -13.63 14.32 3.27
CA LEU A 77 -14.75 14.78 2.46
C LEU A 77 -15.70 15.70 3.24
N GLY A 78 -15.96 15.39 4.51
CA GLY A 78 -16.85 16.18 5.37
C GLY A 78 -16.29 17.58 5.67
N MET A 79 -14.96 17.71 5.75
CA MET A 79 -14.31 18.98 6.07
C MET A 79 -14.18 19.96 4.89
N GLY A 80 -14.45 19.56 3.65
CA GLY A 80 -14.29 20.50 2.53
C GLY A 80 -12.94 20.47 1.82
N GLU A 81 -12.00 19.67 2.28
CA GLU A 81 -10.57 19.92 2.07
C GLU A 81 -9.98 19.25 0.82
N VAL A 82 -10.76 18.50 0.05
CA VAL A 82 -10.27 17.86 -1.17
C VAL A 82 -10.25 18.86 -2.33
N LYS A 83 -9.05 19.16 -2.84
CA LYS A 83 -8.81 20.08 -3.97
C LYS A 83 -7.63 19.66 -4.83
N TRP A 84 -7.56 20.23 -6.02
CA TRP A 84 -6.42 20.10 -6.92
C TRP A 84 -5.43 21.24 -6.68
N GLU A 85 -4.17 20.94 -6.36
CA GLU A 85 -3.14 21.96 -6.14
C GLU A 85 -1.80 21.65 -6.85
N TYR A 86 -1.18 20.48 -6.61
CA TYR A 86 0.22 20.25 -7.02
C TYR A 86 0.51 18.92 -7.72
N ALA A 87 -0.46 17.99 -7.74
CA ALA A 87 -0.32 16.69 -8.34
C ALA A 87 -1.25 16.56 -9.56
N THR A 88 -1.16 15.44 -10.27
CA THR A 88 -2.13 15.12 -11.34
C THR A 88 -3.53 14.75 -10.81
N LEU A 89 -3.66 14.62 -9.48
CA LEU A 89 -4.80 14.07 -8.76
C LEU A 89 -5.32 15.07 -7.71
N CYS A 90 -6.62 15.04 -7.43
CA CYS A 90 -7.24 15.70 -6.28
C CYS A 90 -6.86 14.98 -4.98
N LEU A 91 -6.44 15.74 -3.98
CA LEU A 91 -6.06 15.26 -2.64
C LEU A 91 -6.50 16.29 -1.59
N VAL A 92 -6.32 15.96 -0.31
CA VAL A 92 -6.44 16.93 0.80
C VAL A 92 -5.51 18.12 0.55
N SER A 93 -6.00 19.32 0.83
CA SER A 93 -5.28 20.59 0.83
C SER A 93 -3.91 20.49 1.50
N GLN A 94 -2.88 21.15 0.96
CA GLN A 94 -1.54 21.10 1.56
C GLN A 94 -1.52 21.50 3.05
N ASP A 95 -2.35 22.47 3.45
CA ASP A 95 -2.39 22.95 4.82
C ASP A 95 -2.94 21.92 5.82
N LYS A 96 -3.91 21.10 5.38
CA LYS A 96 -4.56 20.07 6.23
C LYS A 96 -4.12 18.64 5.91
N ALA A 97 -3.42 18.41 4.82
CA ALA A 97 -2.92 17.11 4.41
C ALA A 97 -2.05 16.44 5.48
N PRO A 98 -1.15 17.13 6.21
CA PRO A 98 -0.39 16.50 7.30
C PRO A 98 -1.31 15.88 8.35
N GLN A 99 -2.34 16.62 8.76
CA GLN A 99 -3.23 16.26 9.86
C GLN A 99 -4.24 15.18 9.47
N ILE A 100 -4.86 15.33 8.30
CA ILE A 100 -5.98 14.48 7.87
C ILE A 100 -5.47 13.21 7.17
N PHE A 101 -4.36 13.29 6.41
CA PHE A 101 -3.90 12.19 5.56
C PHE A 101 -2.61 11.55 6.08
N PHE A 102 -1.54 12.34 6.24
CA PHE A 102 -0.20 11.79 6.52
C PHE A 102 0.00 11.30 7.96
N TYR A 103 -0.53 11.98 8.97
CA TYR A 103 -0.40 11.53 10.35
C TYR A 103 -1.13 10.20 10.63
N PRO A 104 -2.37 9.98 10.17
CA PRO A 104 -3.01 8.67 10.28
C PRO A 104 -2.21 7.56 9.57
N LEU A 105 -1.67 7.84 8.37
CA LEU A 105 -0.79 6.92 7.65
C LEU A 105 0.46 6.55 8.46
N ALA A 106 1.15 7.57 8.97
CA ALA A 106 2.34 7.41 9.79
C ALA A 106 2.05 6.60 11.07
N ALA A 107 0.95 6.90 11.75
CA ALA A 107 0.56 6.21 12.99
C ALA A 107 0.34 4.70 12.79
N MET A 108 -0.05 4.25 11.58
CA MET A 108 -0.15 2.83 11.26
C MET A 108 1.20 2.23 10.83
N ILE A 109 1.92 2.93 9.96
CA ILE A 109 3.13 2.38 9.31
C ILE A 109 4.33 2.33 10.24
N PHE A 110 4.58 3.36 11.05
CA PHE A 110 5.76 3.39 11.92
C PHE A 110 5.78 2.22 12.92
N PRO A 111 4.71 1.95 13.68
CA PRO A 111 4.66 0.78 14.56
C PRO A 111 4.76 -0.53 13.78
N ALA A 112 4.09 -0.64 12.63
CA ALA A 112 4.16 -1.83 11.79
C ALA A 112 5.60 -2.11 11.34
N PHE A 113 6.33 -1.08 10.91
CA PHE A 113 7.72 -1.20 10.50
C PHE A 113 8.63 -1.69 11.63
N LEU A 114 8.49 -1.14 12.85
CA LEU A 114 9.26 -1.59 14.01
C LEU A 114 8.98 -3.07 14.33
N VAL A 115 7.71 -3.48 14.32
CA VAL A 115 7.31 -4.89 14.49
C VAL A 115 7.89 -5.76 13.38
N HIS A 116 7.92 -5.26 12.14
CA HIS A 116 8.48 -5.98 11.01
C HIS A 116 9.98 -6.23 11.17
N ILE A 117 10.75 -5.21 11.58
CA ILE A 117 12.18 -5.35 11.90
C ILE A 117 12.38 -6.37 13.01
N ALA A 118 11.63 -6.26 14.11
CA ALA A 118 11.72 -7.20 15.23
C ALA A 118 11.45 -8.65 14.78
N THR A 119 10.48 -8.84 13.88
CA THR A 119 10.17 -10.16 13.31
C THR A 119 11.31 -10.69 12.46
N PHE A 120 11.90 -9.86 11.60
CA PHE A 120 13.04 -10.25 10.77
C PHE A 120 14.27 -10.62 11.60
N VAL A 121 14.58 -9.82 12.63
CA VAL A 121 15.68 -10.13 13.55
C VAL A 121 15.44 -11.45 14.26
N HIS A 122 14.20 -11.73 14.69
CA HIS A 122 13.85 -13.00 15.30
C HIS A 122 14.01 -14.18 14.33
N ILE A 123 13.55 -14.04 13.09
CA ILE A 123 13.72 -15.04 12.04
C ILE A 123 15.20 -15.29 11.75
N ALA A 124 16.00 -14.25 11.59
CA ALA A 124 17.43 -14.35 11.33
C ALA A 124 18.17 -15.07 12.47
N ARG A 125 17.83 -14.77 13.73
CA ARG A 125 18.35 -15.48 14.91
C ARG A 125 17.99 -16.97 14.90
N ILE A 126 16.73 -17.31 14.64
CA ILE A 126 16.31 -18.72 14.57
C ILE A 126 16.99 -19.45 13.40
N SER A 127 17.12 -18.81 12.25
CA SER A 127 17.73 -19.39 11.05
C SER A 127 19.22 -19.66 11.24
N THR A 128 19.95 -18.74 11.88
CA THR A 128 21.39 -18.92 12.17
C THR A 128 21.62 -20.02 13.19
N MET A 129 20.81 -20.09 14.24
CA MET A 129 20.85 -21.20 15.20
C MET A 129 20.51 -22.55 14.55
N ALA A 130 19.61 -22.57 13.57
CA ALA A 130 19.25 -23.81 12.86
C ALA A 130 20.40 -24.34 11.98
N GLY A 131 21.20 -23.46 11.36
CA GLY A 131 22.39 -23.86 10.61
C GLY A 131 23.46 -24.52 11.50
N ILE A 132 23.66 -23.98 12.70
CA ILE A 132 24.64 -24.49 13.68
C ILE A 132 24.18 -25.83 14.29
N ASP A 133 22.90 -25.95 14.62
CA ASP A 133 22.34 -27.19 15.18
C ASP A 133 22.27 -28.34 14.15
N SER A 134 22.08 -28.03 12.86
CA SER A 134 22.00 -29.05 11.81
C SER A 134 23.32 -29.80 11.61
N GLU A 135 24.45 -29.15 11.88
CA GLU A 135 25.77 -29.82 11.84
C GLU A 135 26.02 -30.67 13.11
N THR A 136 25.35 -30.36 14.22
CA THR A 136 25.58 -31.00 15.52
C THR A 136 24.60 -32.17 15.80
N MET A 137 23.39 -32.15 15.24
CA MET A 137 22.29 -33.10 15.55
C MET A 137 22.28 -34.38 14.72
N SER A 138 23.41 -34.78 14.12
CA SER A 138 23.50 -36.06 13.38
C SER A 138 23.65 -37.28 14.32
N ARG A 139 23.76 -37.09 15.63
CA ARG A 139 23.89 -38.20 16.60
C ARG A 139 23.19 -37.87 17.92
N SER A 140 22.13 -38.60 18.24
CA SER A 140 21.60 -38.96 19.58
C SER A 140 20.12 -38.63 19.84
N THR A 141 19.52 -39.51 20.65
CA THR A 141 18.13 -39.65 21.08
C THR A 141 17.45 -38.32 21.45
N LEU A 142 16.39 -37.98 20.71
CA LEU A 142 15.73 -36.68 20.80
C LEU A 142 14.80 -36.60 22.03
N SER A 143 15.07 -35.69 22.97
CA SER A 143 14.14 -35.43 24.10
C SER A 143 12.86 -34.72 23.62
N ALA A 144 11.76 -34.82 24.38
CA ALA A 144 10.49 -34.15 24.05
C ALA A 144 10.63 -32.63 23.84
N GLY A 145 11.56 -31.99 24.57
CA GLY A 145 11.87 -30.56 24.40
C GLY A 145 12.61 -30.25 23.09
N ALA A 146 13.46 -31.17 22.62
CA ALA A 146 14.12 -31.06 21.32
C ALA A 146 13.12 -31.33 20.17
N ALA A 147 12.19 -32.28 20.32
CA ALA A 147 11.11 -32.52 19.37
C ALA A 147 10.16 -31.31 19.21
N ALA A 148 9.78 -30.67 20.33
CA ALA A 148 8.96 -29.45 20.31
C ALA A 148 9.67 -28.28 19.61
N LYS A 149 10.99 -28.11 19.84
CA LYS A 149 11.80 -27.11 19.14
C LYS A 149 11.88 -27.40 17.64
N ILE A 150 12.04 -28.65 17.22
CA ILE A 150 12.06 -29.03 15.78
C ILE A 150 10.69 -28.79 15.12
N SER A 151 9.58 -29.13 15.80
CA SER A 151 8.22 -28.87 15.30
C SER A 151 7.97 -27.37 15.12
N HIS A 152 8.32 -26.56 16.14
CA HIS A 152 8.25 -25.10 16.08
C HIS A 152 9.11 -24.53 14.93
N ARG A 153 10.34 -25.04 14.75
CA ARG A 153 11.24 -24.65 13.64
C ARG A 153 10.64 -24.96 12.27
N ARG A 154 10.09 -26.16 12.07
CA ARG A 154 9.47 -26.55 10.79
C ARG A 154 8.25 -25.69 10.49
N HIS A 155 7.46 -25.35 11.51
CA HIS A 155 6.32 -24.45 11.38
C HIS A 155 6.76 -23.03 10.98
N VAL A 156 7.80 -22.49 11.63
CA VAL A 156 8.38 -21.18 11.29
C VAL A 156 8.98 -21.16 9.88
N MET A 157 9.74 -22.19 9.48
CA MET A 157 10.31 -22.28 8.13
C MET A 157 9.24 -22.43 7.04
N MET A 158 8.18 -23.20 7.28
CA MET A 158 7.06 -23.28 6.36
C MET A 158 6.30 -21.96 6.29
N ALA A 159 6.10 -21.28 7.43
CA ALA A 159 5.50 -19.96 7.47
C ALA A 159 6.34 -18.94 6.68
N ILE A 160 7.66 -18.92 6.84
CA ILE A 160 8.57 -18.05 6.07
C ILE A 160 8.50 -18.35 4.57
N LYS A 161 8.54 -19.63 4.19
CA LYS A 161 8.49 -20.06 2.77
C LYS A 161 7.15 -19.75 2.10
N ILE A 162 6.06 -19.63 2.87
CA ILE A 162 4.74 -19.24 2.37
C ILE A 162 4.57 -17.71 2.42
N GLN A 163 5.17 -17.03 3.39
CA GLN A 163 4.96 -15.60 3.64
C GLN A 163 6.03 -14.67 3.05
N TRP A 164 7.13 -15.18 2.47
CA TRP A 164 8.17 -14.30 1.87
C TRP A 164 7.61 -13.33 0.82
N ARG A 165 6.57 -13.74 0.08
CA ARG A 165 5.84 -12.90 -0.87
C ARG A 165 5.12 -11.73 -0.17
N ALA A 166 4.38 -12.05 0.89
CA ALA A 166 3.68 -11.05 1.69
C ALA A 166 4.67 -10.11 2.42
N ALA A 167 5.79 -10.64 2.89
CA ALA A 167 6.86 -9.85 3.52
C ALA A 167 7.56 -8.93 2.51
N LEU A 168 7.89 -9.42 1.32
CA LEU A 168 8.46 -8.59 0.24
C LEU A 168 7.54 -7.43 -0.10
N MET A 169 6.24 -7.70 -0.24
CA MET A 169 5.24 -6.65 -0.49
C MET A 169 5.17 -5.63 0.64
N ALA A 170 5.17 -6.10 1.90
CA ALA A 170 5.18 -5.22 3.07
C ALA A 170 6.42 -4.29 3.08
N ILE A 171 7.60 -4.83 2.77
CA ILE A 171 8.84 -4.05 2.65
C ILE A 171 8.71 -3.00 1.54
N CYS A 172 8.29 -3.41 0.33
CA CYS A 172 8.12 -2.48 -0.79
C CYS A 172 7.13 -1.36 -0.44
N ALA A 173 5.99 -1.70 0.15
CA ALA A 173 4.99 -0.71 0.56
C ALA A 173 5.53 0.26 1.63
N ILE A 174 6.24 -0.25 2.64
CA ILE A 174 6.83 0.60 3.69
C ILE A 174 7.88 1.54 3.10
N LEU A 175 8.77 1.05 2.25
CA LEU A 175 9.79 1.87 1.60
C LEU A 175 9.14 2.96 0.74
N SER A 176 8.13 2.59 -0.07
CA SER A 176 7.44 3.54 -0.93
C SER A 176 6.72 4.63 -0.16
N VAL A 177 5.97 4.27 0.88
CA VAL A 177 5.24 5.25 1.70
C VAL A 177 6.20 6.12 2.53
N THR A 178 7.29 5.55 3.05
CA THR A 178 8.29 6.31 3.80
C THR A 178 8.99 7.32 2.90
N PHE A 179 9.38 6.93 1.68
CA PHE A 179 9.95 7.83 0.70
C PHE A 179 8.98 8.96 0.34
N TYR A 180 7.72 8.63 0.06
CA TYR A 180 6.69 9.60 -0.26
C TYR A 180 6.45 10.58 0.90
N TRP A 181 6.43 10.08 2.14
CA TRP A 181 6.33 10.90 3.34
C TRP A 181 7.51 11.86 3.50
N LEU A 182 8.74 11.37 3.35
CA LEU A 182 9.95 12.22 3.40
C LEU A 182 9.94 13.29 2.29
N PHE A 183 9.60 12.90 1.06
CA PHE A 183 9.46 13.83 -0.05
C PHE A 183 8.43 14.92 0.26
N TYR A 184 7.29 14.54 0.82
CA TYR A 184 6.24 15.46 1.20
C TYR A 184 6.70 16.50 2.24
N PHE A 185 7.29 16.05 3.35
CA PHE A 185 7.70 16.94 4.43
C PHE A 185 8.93 17.80 4.11
N LEU A 186 9.86 17.29 3.29
CA LEU A 186 11.11 17.98 2.97
C LEU A 186 11.01 18.89 1.74
N GLN A 187 10.23 18.50 0.73
CA GLN A 187 10.18 19.21 -0.55
C GLN A 187 8.84 19.89 -0.79
N LEU A 188 7.72 19.16 -0.71
CA LEU A 188 6.40 19.74 -1.02
C LEU A 188 6.01 20.90 -0.08
N ARG A 189 6.46 20.87 1.18
CA ARG A 189 6.26 21.99 2.13
C ARG A 189 6.84 23.33 1.64
N LYS A 190 7.84 23.31 0.75
CA LYS A 190 8.42 24.54 0.17
C LYS A 190 7.44 25.30 -0.74
N ILE A 191 6.44 24.61 -1.27
CA ILE A 191 5.40 25.20 -2.13
C ILE A 191 4.24 25.75 -1.28
N ASN A 192 4.43 25.93 0.03
CA ASN A 192 3.43 26.62 0.83
C ASN A 192 3.21 28.03 0.25
N PRO A 193 1.97 28.43 -0.05
CA PRO A 193 1.68 29.69 -0.72
C PRO A 193 2.17 30.91 0.06
N GLU A 194 2.26 30.85 1.40
CA GLU A 194 2.82 31.94 2.20
C GLU A 194 4.33 32.06 2.00
N LEU A 195 5.04 30.93 1.93
CA LEU A 195 6.50 30.89 1.81
C LEU A 195 6.98 31.22 0.40
N LEU A 196 6.20 30.82 -0.62
CA LEU A 196 6.56 30.98 -2.02
C LEU A 196 6.11 32.32 -2.61
N LYS A 197 5.18 33.04 -1.96
CA LYS A 197 4.57 34.28 -2.48
C LYS A 197 5.61 35.29 -2.96
N ASP A 198 6.62 35.58 -2.15
CA ASP A 198 7.61 36.61 -2.47
C ASP A 198 8.45 36.21 -3.69
N HIS A 199 8.84 34.94 -3.78
CA HIS A 199 9.59 34.44 -4.94
C HIS A 199 8.74 34.38 -6.22
N VAL A 200 7.43 34.11 -6.13
CA VAL A 200 6.53 34.21 -7.29
C VAL A 200 6.40 35.67 -7.75
N LEU A 201 6.32 36.61 -6.82
CA LEU A 201 6.26 38.04 -7.15
C LEU A 201 7.55 38.49 -7.85
N ASP A 202 8.72 38.02 -7.39
CA ASP A 202 10.01 38.28 -8.04
C ASP A 202 10.06 37.70 -9.45
N PHE A 203 9.54 36.48 -9.65
CA PHE A 203 9.42 35.86 -10.97
C PHE A 203 8.52 36.68 -11.91
N VAL A 204 7.34 37.12 -11.43
CA VAL A 204 6.41 37.96 -12.20
C VAL A 204 7.04 39.31 -12.53
N PHE A 205 7.79 39.91 -11.60
CA PHE A 205 8.51 41.15 -11.83
C PHE A 205 9.63 40.97 -12.86
N CYS A 206 10.36 39.86 -12.80
CA CYS A 206 11.39 39.50 -13.78
C CYS A 206 10.78 39.38 -15.20
N LEU A 207 9.64 38.71 -15.35
CA LEU A 207 8.93 38.61 -16.64
C LEU A 207 8.47 39.98 -17.14
N LYS A 208 7.90 40.81 -16.25
CA LYS A 208 7.43 42.15 -16.60
C LYS A 208 8.58 43.09 -17.04
N SER A 209 9.80 42.81 -16.57
CA SER A 209 11.00 43.56 -16.94
C SER A 209 11.52 43.23 -18.36
N GLY A 210 10.86 42.31 -19.07
CA GLY A 210 11.23 41.93 -20.45
C GLY A 210 12.34 40.88 -20.54
N ASN A 211 12.72 40.28 -19.41
CA ASN A 211 13.65 39.15 -19.41
C ASN A 211 13.00 37.90 -20.02
N GLY A 212 13.82 37.03 -20.60
CA GLY A 212 13.34 35.75 -21.13
C GLY A 212 12.75 34.86 -20.03
N HIS A 213 11.72 34.09 -20.38
CA HIS A 213 11.04 33.16 -19.46
C HIS A 213 12.03 32.25 -18.73
N ASP A 214 12.96 31.64 -19.48
CA ASP A 214 13.90 30.66 -18.93
C ASP A 214 14.83 31.28 -17.89
N PHE A 215 15.26 32.53 -18.11
CA PHE A 215 16.06 33.27 -17.15
C PHE A 215 15.33 33.53 -15.83
N CYS A 216 14.05 33.93 -15.92
CA CYS A 216 13.24 34.13 -14.70
C CYS A 216 12.93 32.80 -14.03
N ALA A 217 12.67 31.74 -14.79
CA ALA A 217 12.39 30.41 -14.27
C ALA A 217 13.59 29.83 -13.52
N ASP A 218 14.81 30.03 -14.02
CA ASP A 218 16.04 29.59 -13.36
C ASP A 218 16.26 30.27 -12.01
N GLN A 219 15.81 31.52 -11.82
CA GLN A 219 15.87 32.19 -10.52
C GLN A 219 14.86 31.63 -9.52
N LEU A 220 13.70 31.17 -10.00
CA LEU A 220 12.65 30.58 -9.17
C LEU A 220 12.94 29.09 -8.85
N ALA A 221 13.65 28.40 -9.74
CA ALA A 221 13.90 26.96 -9.66
C ALA A 221 14.46 26.45 -8.31
N PRO A 222 15.37 27.15 -7.59
CA PRO A 222 15.89 26.68 -6.31
C PRO A 222 14.83 26.58 -5.20
N TYR A 223 13.75 27.36 -5.31
CA TYR A 223 12.66 27.41 -4.33
C TYR A 223 11.55 26.38 -4.63
N LEU A 224 11.57 25.81 -5.84
CA LEU A 224 10.63 24.77 -6.26
C LEU A 224 11.22 23.38 -6.02
N PRO A 225 10.39 22.37 -5.70
CA PRO A 225 10.82 20.98 -5.71
C PRO A 225 11.33 20.57 -7.09
N PRO A 226 12.45 19.83 -7.16
CA PRO A 226 12.96 19.37 -8.43
C PRO A 226 11.96 18.40 -9.06
N TYR A 227 11.61 18.66 -10.33
CA TYR A 227 10.60 17.92 -11.07
C TYR A 227 10.86 16.40 -11.10
N GLY A 228 12.12 15.98 -11.20
CA GLY A 228 12.51 14.57 -11.15
C GLY A 228 12.12 13.88 -9.84
N LEU A 229 12.20 14.56 -8.69
CA LEU A 229 11.76 13.99 -7.41
C LEU A 229 10.23 13.89 -7.33
N MET A 230 9.50 14.85 -7.91
CA MET A 230 8.04 14.78 -7.99
C MET A 230 7.58 13.55 -8.77
N ILE A 231 8.13 13.34 -9.97
CA ILE A 231 7.82 12.15 -10.78
C ILE A 231 8.23 10.87 -10.06
N ALA A 232 9.44 10.82 -9.49
CA ALA A 232 9.92 9.64 -8.79
C ALA A 232 8.99 9.25 -7.62
N ALA A 233 8.52 10.24 -6.85
CA ALA A 233 7.60 10.02 -5.75
C ALA A 233 6.25 9.47 -6.22
N GLU A 234 5.66 10.05 -7.26
CA GLU A 234 4.39 9.55 -7.83
C GLU A 234 4.54 8.16 -8.45
N PHE A 235 5.62 7.91 -9.18
CA PHE A 235 5.90 6.62 -9.81
C PHE A 235 6.08 5.50 -8.78
N LEU A 236 6.82 5.78 -7.69
CA LEU A 236 7.09 4.80 -6.64
C LEU A 236 5.82 4.35 -5.90
N VAL A 237 4.87 5.26 -5.69
CA VAL A 237 3.57 4.94 -5.08
C VAL A 237 2.66 4.23 -6.08
N SER A 238 2.65 4.67 -7.34
CA SER A 238 1.82 4.07 -8.40
C SER A 238 2.22 2.63 -8.72
N THR A 239 3.49 2.29 -8.57
CA THR A 239 4.02 0.94 -8.85
C THR A 239 3.72 -0.09 -7.76
N ILE A 240 3.28 0.32 -6.56
CA ILE A 240 2.93 -0.60 -5.46
C ILE A 240 1.85 -1.60 -5.92
N GLY A 241 0.82 -1.12 -6.63
CA GLY A 241 -0.24 -1.98 -7.17
C GLY A 241 0.29 -3.02 -8.15
N THR A 242 1.21 -2.62 -9.03
CA THR A 242 1.88 -3.51 -9.98
C THR A 242 2.72 -4.56 -9.25
N VAL A 243 3.46 -4.18 -8.21
CA VAL A 243 4.25 -5.10 -7.38
C VAL A 243 3.33 -6.12 -6.70
N ILE A 244 2.22 -5.68 -6.10
CA ILE A 244 1.22 -6.56 -5.48
C ILE A 244 0.71 -7.57 -6.51
N PHE A 245 0.33 -7.11 -7.70
CA PHE A 245 -0.16 -7.98 -8.77
C PHE A 245 0.87 -9.05 -9.13
N ILE A 246 2.12 -8.67 -9.40
CA ILE A 246 3.19 -9.59 -9.78
C ILE A 246 3.47 -10.62 -8.67
N VAL A 247 3.50 -10.18 -7.40
CA VAL A 247 3.81 -11.04 -6.26
C VAL A 247 2.73 -12.10 -6.02
N PHE A 248 1.46 -11.75 -6.18
CA PHE A 248 0.33 -12.68 -5.98
C PHE A 248 -0.12 -13.40 -7.24
N PHE A 249 0.34 -12.99 -8.41
CA PHE A 249 0.02 -13.66 -9.64
C PHE A 249 0.45 -15.14 -9.56
N LYS A 250 -0.52 -16.03 -9.82
CA LYS A 250 -0.33 -17.48 -9.85
C LYS A 250 -0.97 -18.01 -11.12
N MET A 251 -0.21 -18.79 -11.89
CA MET A 251 -0.73 -19.47 -13.08
C MET A 251 -1.89 -20.42 -12.76
N ALA A 252 -1.97 -20.92 -11.53
CA ALA A 252 -3.11 -21.70 -11.05
C ALA A 252 -4.43 -20.92 -11.15
N LEU A 253 -4.42 -19.60 -10.84
CA LEU A 253 -5.62 -18.77 -10.97
C LEU A 253 -6.06 -18.66 -12.42
N LEU A 254 -5.12 -18.53 -13.38
CA LEU A 254 -5.48 -18.50 -14.79
C LEU A 254 -6.13 -19.80 -15.27
N ARG A 255 -5.65 -20.95 -14.78
CA ARG A 255 -6.24 -22.26 -15.09
C ARG A 255 -7.65 -22.39 -14.51
N GLU A 256 -7.84 -22.05 -13.24
CA GLU A 256 -9.16 -22.08 -12.59
C GLU A 256 -10.17 -21.13 -13.26
N TRP A 257 -9.72 -19.94 -13.67
CA TRP A 257 -10.55 -19.02 -14.45
C TRP A 257 -10.88 -19.59 -15.83
N GLY A 258 -9.93 -20.25 -16.51
CA GLY A 258 -10.18 -20.95 -17.77
C GLY A 258 -11.20 -22.09 -17.63
N ASP A 259 -11.12 -22.87 -16.56
CA ASP A 259 -12.07 -23.93 -16.23
C ASP A 259 -13.46 -23.34 -15.94
N LYS A 260 -13.54 -22.22 -15.22
CA LYS A 260 -14.80 -21.49 -15.01
C LYS A 260 -15.36 -20.92 -16.30
N PHE A 261 -14.54 -20.33 -17.18
CA PHE A 261 -15.00 -19.77 -18.44
C PHE A 261 -15.49 -20.85 -19.41
N SER A 262 -14.80 -21.99 -19.47
CA SER A 262 -15.24 -23.14 -20.26
C SER A 262 -16.53 -23.74 -19.70
N ALA A 263 -16.67 -23.86 -18.38
CA ALA A 263 -17.91 -24.29 -17.73
C ALA A 263 -19.07 -23.30 -17.94
N LEU A 264 -18.80 -22.00 -17.88
CA LEU A 264 -19.79 -20.95 -18.16
C LEU A 264 -20.22 -20.98 -19.63
N GLY A 265 -19.27 -21.18 -20.55
CA GLY A 265 -19.55 -21.39 -21.97
C GLY A 265 -20.42 -22.62 -22.22
N TYR A 266 -20.17 -23.72 -21.51
CA TYR A 266 -20.98 -24.94 -21.59
C TYR A 266 -22.41 -24.74 -21.04
N TRP A 267 -22.56 -24.00 -19.95
CA TRP A 267 -23.85 -23.64 -19.35
C TRP A 267 -24.66 -22.70 -20.27
N MET A 268 -24.01 -21.67 -20.82
CA MET A 268 -24.64 -20.73 -21.78
C MET A 268 -24.98 -21.39 -23.12
N SER A 269 -24.24 -22.42 -23.53
CA SER A 269 -24.50 -23.17 -24.76
C SER A 269 -25.71 -24.13 -24.67
N GLY A 270 -26.42 -24.18 -23.54
CA GLY A 270 -27.61 -25.04 -23.35
C GLY A 270 -27.32 -26.55 -23.25
N LYS A 271 -26.06 -26.97 -23.41
CA LYS A 271 -25.62 -28.38 -23.28
C LYS A 271 -25.53 -28.86 -21.82
N GLY A 272 -25.68 -27.97 -20.85
CA GLY A 272 -25.71 -28.27 -19.42
C GLY A 272 -26.69 -29.38 -18.99
N LYS A 273 -27.78 -29.59 -19.75
CA LYS A 273 -28.76 -30.66 -19.49
C LYS A 273 -28.21 -32.06 -19.81
N GLN A 274 -27.39 -32.23 -20.85
CA GLN A 274 -26.89 -33.54 -21.27
C GLN A 274 -25.86 -34.12 -20.30
N LYS A 275 -24.97 -33.29 -19.72
CA LYS A 275 -23.98 -33.79 -18.74
C LYS A 275 -24.64 -34.29 -17.45
N LYS A 276 -25.74 -33.67 -17.02
CA LYS A 276 -26.49 -34.09 -15.82
C LYS A 276 -27.17 -35.44 -16.00
N GLU A 277 -27.68 -35.74 -17.20
CA GLU A 277 -28.18 -37.08 -17.53
C GLU A 277 -27.04 -38.09 -17.60
N GLN A 278 -25.94 -37.76 -18.28
CA GLN A 278 -24.80 -38.66 -18.47
C GLN A 278 -24.12 -39.04 -17.13
N ASP A 279 -23.98 -38.11 -16.18
CA ASP A 279 -23.43 -38.37 -14.85
C ASP A 279 -24.40 -39.21 -13.97
N GLN A 280 -25.71 -39.22 -14.24
CA GLN A 280 -26.67 -40.12 -13.58
C GLN A 280 -26.65 -41.55 -14.15
N PHE A 281 -26.26 -41.74 -15.41
CA PHE A 281 -26.12 -43.07 -16.01
C PHE A 281 -24.88 -43.84 -15.53
N PHE A 282 -23.87 -43.17 -14.96
CA PHE A 282 -22.67 -43.83 -14.38
C PHE A 282 -22.80 -44.15 -12.89
N VAL A 283 -23.97 -43.95 -12.29
CA VAL A 283 -24.26 -44.25 -10.86
C VAL A 283 -25.18 -45.48 -10.71
N ILE A 284 -25.41 -46.24 -11.78
CA ILE A 284 -26.11 -47.54 -11.76
C ILE A 284 -25.11 -48.66 -12.10
#